data_AF-A0A060W449-F1
#
_entry.id   AF-A0A060W449-F1
#
_cell.length_a   1.000
_cell.length_b   1.000
_cell.length_c   1.000
_cell.angle_alpha   90.00
_cell.angle_beta   90.00
_cell.angle_gamma   90.00
#
_symmetry.space_group_name_H-M   'P 1'
#
loop_
_entity.id
_entity.type
_entity.pdbx_description
1 polymer ?
#
loop_
_entity_poly.entity_id
_entity_poly.type
_entity_poly.pdbx_seq_one_letter_code
_entity_poly.pdbx_strand_id
1 'polypeptide(L)'
;MKDITTPVPPDEMRKVVQKCLEKAALVNYSQLTKHAQIEADAQAATEKRLEDMMRLGELCIEVLQQNDEHHSEAISWWPEMMAEHAETFMSLYTVDIDGALQVQPVDSWDSFPLFQLLNNFLRCDPHLCNGMFHKHLQDKFIPLVVRYIDLMESSIAQSIHRGFEQETWQSVKTIANNLPSVPLPKVRLPQMPRFSAPSWMGPLCVSTNGSETSEDLFWKLDALQMFVLDLHWPEPEFAKHLEQRLKLMASNMMEACVKRTKAAFDSKMQKASKSTDFRVPLSVCTMFNVLIEAKKQCSKLCVLDSGLEVRPHSTAILCSLPTQTDHTFPSIHAKPPQTLLTSIVVVYMYILPHMYRLPQLA
;
A
#
# COMPACT_ATOMS: atom_id res chain seq x y z
N MET A 1 39.75 53.70 19.85
CA MET A 1 38.51 53.23 20.51
C MET A 1 37.45 53.12 19.43
N LYS A 2 36.96 51.91 19.12
CA LYS A 2 35.79 51.78 18.24
C LYS A 2 34.57 52.20 19.06
N ASP A 3 33.80 53.13 18.52
CA ASP A 3 32.54 53.64 19.07
C ASP A 3 31.62 52.46 19.43
N ILE A 4 31.35 52.25 20.72
CA ILE A 4 30.54 51.14 21.25
C ILE A 4 29.03 51.52 21.24
N THR A 5 28.72 52.71 20.74
CA THR A 5 27.43 53.39 20.95
C THR A 5 26.47 53.30 19.77
N THR A 6 26.88 52.71 18.64
CA THR A 6 25.99 52.47 17.49
C THR A 6 25.42 51.05 17.59
N PRO A 7 24.09 50.87 17.78
CA PRO A 7 23.50 49.54 17.79
C PRO A 7 23.78 48.85 16.46
N VAL A 8 24.26 47.61 16.52
CA VAL A 8 24.56 46.79 15.34
C VAL A 8 23.28 46.69 14.49
N PRO A 9 23.34 46.97 13.18
CA PRO A 9 22.18 46.82 12.30
C PRO A 9 21.63 45.38 12.38
N PRO A 10 20.29 45.20 12.42
CA PRO A 10 19.68 43.87 12.54
C PRO A 10 20.11 42.90 11.43
N ASP A 11 20.40 43.41 10.23
CA ASP A 11 20.90 42.62 9.10
C ASP A 11 22.34 42.11 9.30
N GLU A 12 23.20 42.91 9.96
CA GLU A 12 24.55 42.47 10.30
C GLU A 12 24.50 41.39 11.39
N MET A 13 23.63 41.55 12.38
CA MET A 13 23.39 40.55 13.40
C MET A 13 22.88 39.23 12.81
N ARG A 14 21.89 39.29 11.90
CA ARG A 14 21.36 38.10 11.19
C ARG A 14 22.47 37.37 10.43
N LYS A 15 23.33 38.08 9.69
CA LYS A 15 24.46 37.47 8.96
C LYS A 15 25.49 36.80 9.88
N VAL A 16 25.76 37.40 11.04
CA VAL A 16 26.67 36.79 12.03
C VAL A 16 26.06 35.51 12.59
N VAL A 17 24.78 35.55 12.97
CA VAL A 17 24.04 34.39 13.48
C VAL A 17 23.99 33.26 12.44
N GLN A 18 23.67 33.58 11.18
CA GLN A 18 23.64 32.61 10.08
C GLN A 18 25.00 31.87 9.94
N LYS A 19 26.11 32.61 9.89
CA LYS A 19 27.46 31.99 9.84
C LYS A 19 27.79 31.15 11.07
N CYS A 20 27.30 31.54 12.25
CA CYS A 20 27.46 30.74 13.46
C CYS A 20 26.66 29.43 13.36
N LEU A 21 25.43 29.48 12.86
CA LEU A 21 24.56 28.32 12.65
C LEU A 21 25.11 27.37 11.59
N GLU A 22 25.67 27.87 10.48
CA GLU A 22 26.35 27.03 9.47
C GLU A 22 27.52 26.25 10.09
N LYS A 23 28.34 26.91 10.91
CA LYS A 23 29.44 26.25 11.63
C LYS A 23 28.93 25.28 12.67
N ALA A 24 27.87 25.63 13.40
CA ALA A 24 27.25 24.76 14.37
C ALA A 24 26.73 23.48 13.70
N ALA A 25 26.14 23.59 12.50
CA ALA A 25 25.66 22.43 11.75
C ALA A 25 26.80 21.43 11.48
N LEU A 26 27.94 21.93 10.96
CA LEU A 26 29.12 21.12 10.69
C LEU A 26 29.69 20.45 11.95
N VAL A 27 29.79 21.19 13.05
CA VAL A 27 30.34 20.69 14.31
C VAL A 27 29.41 19.64 14.91
N ASN A 28 28.11 19.93 15.01
CA ASN A 28 27.12 19.04 15.59
C ASN A 28 27.02 17.75 14.78
N TYR A 29 26.95 17.84 13.45
CA TYR A 29 26.90 16.68 12.58
C TYR A 29 28.17 15.82 12.72
N SER A 30 29.36 16.43 12.69
CA SER A 30 30.62 15.69 12.88
C SER A 30 30.71 14.98 14.23
N GLN A 31 30.15 15.57 15.29
CA GLN A 31 30.08 14.94 16.61
C GLN A 31 29.07 13.79 16.63
N LEU A 32 27.91 13.96 15.99
CA LEU A 32 26.89 12.93 15.88
C LEU A 32 27.37 11.70 15.13
N THR A 33 28.01 11.86 13.97
CA THR A 33 28.58 10.74 13.21
C THR A 33 29.60 9.96 14.03
N LYS A 34 30.42 10.65 14.84
CA LYS A 34 31.36 10.00 15.78
C LYS A 34 30.64 9.27 16.91
N HIS A 35 29.59 9.87 17.47
CA HIS A 35 28.82 9.28 18.56
C HIS A 35 27.99 8.07 18.12
N ALA A 36 27.45 8.10 16.90
CA ALA A 36 26.71 7.00 16.30
C ALA A 36 27.60 5.76 16.05
N GLN A 37 28.93 5.89 16.15
CA GLN A 37 29.90 4.81 15.90
C GLN A 37 29.68 4.14 14.54
N ILE A 38 29.35 4.95 13.52
CA ILE A 38 29.25 4.47 12.14
C ILE A 38 30.68 4.16 11.71
N GLU A 39 31.12 2.94 11.98
CA GLU A 39 32.39 2.45 11.47
C GLU A 39 32.30 2.50 9.95
N ALA A 40 33.22 3.23 9.32
CA ALA A 40 33.37 3.25 7.87
C ALA A 40 33.95 1.91 7.37
N ASP A 41 33.30 0.82 7.75
CA ASP A 41 33.64 -0.51 7.29
C ASP A 41 33.03 -0.69 5.90
N ALA A 42 33.88 -0.57 4.88
CA ALA A 42 33.51 -0.81 3.50
C ALA A 42 32.96 -2.24 3.26
N GLN A 43 33.18 -3.16 4.20
CA GLN A 43 32.65 -4.53 4.19
C GLN A 43 31.36 -4.72 5.00
N ALA A 44 30.84 -3.68 5.67
CA ALA A 44 29.59 -3.79 6.43
C ALA A 44 28.43 -4.24 5.53
N ALA A 45 27.63 -5.18 6.04
CA ALA A 45 26.43 -5.68 5.38
C ALA A 45 25.48 -4.52 5.03
N THR A 46 24.78 -4.61 3.90
CA THR A 46 23.87 -3.56 3.41
C THR A 46 22.76 -3.23 4.39
N GLU A 47 22.30 -4.23 5.16
CA GLU A 47 21.34 -4.09 6.26
C GLU A 47 21.91 -3.23 7.40
N LYS A 48 23.13 -3.56 7.89
CA LYS A 48 23.81 -2.79 8.92
C LYS A 48 23.97 -1.32 8.52
N ARG A 49 24.27 -1.05 7.25
CA ARG A 49 24.38 0.34 6.74
C ARG A 49 23.06 1.09 6.84
N LEU A 50 21.93 0.45 6.54
CA LEU A 50 20.61 1.09 6.69
C LEU A 50 20.26 1.30 8.17
N GLU A 51 20.57 0.35 9.05
CA GLU A 51 20.39 0.50 10.50
C GLU A 51 21.22 1.67 11.05
N ASP A 52 22.49 1.77 10.65
CA ASP A 52 23.38 2.86 11.03
C ASP A 52 22.84 4.21 10.52
N MET A 53 22.30 4.27 9.30
CA MET A 53 21.65 5.48 8.77
C MET A 53 20.36 5.81 9.50
N MET A 54 19.51 4.83 9.80
CA MET A 54 18.30 5.06 10.60
C MET A 54 18.64 5.67 11.96
N ARG A 55 19.60 5.08 12.67
CA ARG A 55 20.07 5.60 13.96
C ARG A 55 20.65 7.00 13.85
N LEU A 56 21.45 7.28 12.81
CA LEU A 56 21.96 8.64 12.58
C LEU A 56 20.82 9.62 12.29
N GLY A 57 19.84 9.22 11.48
CA GLY A 57 18.66 10.01 11.17
C GLY A 57 17.83 10.36 12.42
N GLU A 58 17.62 9.40 13.32
CA GLU A 58 16.95 9.65 14.61
C GLU A 58 17.70 10.70 15.43
N LEU A 59 19.02 10.55 15.59
CA LEU A 59 19.84 11.51 16.32
C LEU A 59 19.85 12.90 15.66
N CYS A 60 19.85 12.95 14.32
CA CYS A 60 19.73 14.20 13.57
C CYS A 60 18.40 14.90 13.87
N ILE A 61 17.29 14.15 13.85
CA ILE A 61 15.95 14.65 14.18
C ILE A 61 15.92 15.17 15.62
N GLU A 62 16.43 14.42 16.59
CA GLU A 62 16.47 14.81 18.00
C GLU A 62 17.20 16.15 18.21
N VAL A 63 18.37 16.32 17.59
CA VAL A 63 19.13 17.58 17.69
C VAL A 63 18.39 18.75 17.06
N LEU A 64 17.75 18.54 15.90
CA LEU A 64 16.96 19.58 15.25
C LEU A 64 15.73 19.97 16.09
N GLN A 65 15.04 19.01 16.71
CA GLN A 65 13.91 19.27 17.59
C GLN A 65 14.33 20.01 18.86
N GLN A 66 15.45 19.62 19.49
CA GLN A 66 15.98 20.32 20.67
C GLN A 66 16.30 21.80 20.39
N ASN A 67 16.74 22.11 19.16
CA ASN A 67 17.06 23.48 18.76
C ASN A 67 15.82 24.36 18.55
N ASP A 68 14.66 23.77 18.28
CA ASP A 68 13.41 24.51 18.04
C ASP A 68 12.70 24.92 19.35
N GLU A 69 12.90 24.17 20.44
CA GLU A 69 12.15 24.34 21.71
C GLU A 69 12.44 25.66 22.48
N HIS A 70 13.47 26.43 22.13
CA HIS A 70 14.01 27.44 23.05
C HIS A 70 13.96 28.92 22.60
N HIS A 71 13.58 29.26 21.37
CA HIS A 71 13.94 30.59 20.84
C HIS A 71 12.91 31.30 19.93
N SER A 72 11.74 30.71 19.64
CA SER A 72 10.84 31.18 18.57
C SER A 72 10.05 32.47 18.89
N GLU A 73 9.81 32.81 20.15
CA GLU A 73 8.92 33.95 20.48
C GLU A 73 9.60 35.33 20.46
N ALA A 74 10.93 35.40 20.50
CA ALA A 74 11.65 36.66 20.69
C ALA A 74 12.14 37.32 19.39
N ILE A 75 12.28 36.56 18.29
CA ILE A 75 12.92 37.02 17.05
C ILE A 75 12.12 36.52 15.84
N SER A 76 11.47 37.44 15.11
CA SER A 76 10.54 37.10 14.02
C SER A 76 11.17 36.37 12.83
N TRP A 77 12.46 36.55 12.56
CA TRP A 77 13.19 35.86 11.49
C TRP A 77 13.86 34.56 11.94
N TRP A 78 13.74 34.19 13.21
CA TRP A 78 14.39 33.01 13.78
C TRP A 78 13.92 31.70 13.14
N PRO A 79 12.60 31.46 12.90
CA PRO A 79 12.15 30.23 12.26
C PRO A 79 12.77 30.00 10.89
N GLU A 80 12.86 31.04 10.06
CA GLU A 80 13.52 30.97 8.74
C GLU A 80 15.02 30.63 8.86
N MET A 81 15.72 31.23 9.83
CA MET A 81 17.15 30.92 10.03
C MET A 81 17.38 29.51 10.56
N MET A 82 16.50 29.01 11.42
CA MET A 82 16.56 27.64 11.90
C MET A 82 16.26 26.63 10.80
N ALA A 83 15.33 26.95 9.90
CA ALA A 83 15.11 26.14 8.71
C ALA A 83 16.34 26.10 7.79
N GLU A 84 17.02 27.23 7.55
CA GLU A 84 18.28 27.24 6.77
C GLU A 84 19.40 26.45 7.47
N HIS A 85 19.49 26.54 8.80
CA HIS A 85 20.43 25.74 9.60
C HIS A 85 20.12 24.25 9.46
N ALA A 86 18.85 23.86 9.57
CA ALA A 86 18.41 22.48 9.41
C ALA A 86 18.69 21.96 7.99
N GLU A 87 18.43 22.74 6.94
CA GLU A 87 18.78 22.36 5.56
C GLU A 87 20.29 22.17 5.38
N THR A 88 21.10 23.06 5.95
CA THR A 88 22.56 22.92 5.93
C THR A 88 22.99 21.64 6.64
N PHE A 89 22.42 21.37 7.81
CA PHE A 89 22.69 20.18 8.60
C PHE A 89 22.30 18.90 7.85
N MET A 90 21.09 18.85 7.32
CA MET A 90 20.56 17.70 6.57
C MET A 90 21.31 17.48 5.25
N SER A 91 21.86 18.53 4.63
CA SER A 91 22.71 18.39 3.44
C SER A 91 24.00 17.59 3.70
N LEU A 92 24.52 17.63 4.93
CA LEU A 92 25.66 16.80 5.35
C LEU A 92 25.22 15.34 5.44
N TYR A 93 24.03 15.11 6.01
CA TYR A 93 23.44 13.79 6.13
C TYR A 93 23.09 13.14 4.78
N THR A 94 22.74 13.94 3.77
CA THR A 94 22.50 13.47 2.40
C THR A 94 23.65 12.62 1.86
N VAL A 95 24.90 13.00 2.13
CA VAL A 95 26.07 12.30 1.60
C VAL A 95 26.10 10.85 2.09
N ASP A 96 25.82 10.64 3.37
CA ASP A 96 25.85 9.31 4.00
C ASP A 96 24.63 8.47 3.58
N ILE A 97 23.43 9.06 3.52
CA ILE A 97 22.24 8.38 2.98
C ILE A 97 22.48 7.93 1.55
N ASP A 98 22.97 8.82 0.68
CA ASP A 98 23.21 8.48 -0.73
C ASP A 98 24.20 7.32 -0.85
N GLY A 99 25.26 7.32 -0.04
CA GLY A 99 26.21 6.20 0.01
C GLY A 99 25.56 4.89 0.46
N ALA A 100 24.68 4.93 1.46
CA ALA A 100 23.98 3.74 1.96
C ALA A 100 22.92 3.21 0.99
N LEU A 101 22.20 4.09 0.29
CA LEU A 101 21.19 3.73 -0.70
C LEU A 101 21.81 3.17 -1.99
N GLN A 102 22.96 3.70 -2.42
CA GLN A 102 23.63 3.27 -3.67
C GLN A 102 24.09 1.81 -3.64
N VAL A 103 24.39 1.26 -2.47
CA VAL A 103 24.89 -0.12 -2.32
C VAL A 103 23.78 -1.13 -2.08
N GLN A 104 22.52 -0.70 -2.00
CA GLN A 104 21.40 -1.62 -1.77
C GLN A 104 21.20 -2.56 -2.97
N PRO A 105 20.81 -3.83 -2.74
CA PRO A 105 20.48 -4.75 -3.81
C PRO A 105 19.35 -4.23 -4.71
N VAL A 106 19.38 -4.63 -5.98
CA VAL A 106 18.27 -4.36 -6.90
C VAL A 106 17.00 -5.03 -6.38
N ASP A 107 15.87 -4.32 -6.49
CA ASP A 107 14.57 -4.78 -5.98
C ASP A 107 14.61 -5.13 -4.48
N SER A 108 15.42 -4.39 -3.69
CA SER A 108 15.31 -4.32 -2.22
C SER A 108 14.42 -3.13 -1.82
N TRP A 109 13.68 -3.31 -0.73
CA TRP A 109 12.74 -2.34 -0.18
C TRP A 109 13.01 -2.06 1.31
N ASP A 110 14.15 -2.53 1.83
CA ASP A 110 14.53 -2.44 3.23
C ASP A 110 14.84 -1.01 3.66
N SER A 111 15.00 -0.09 2.71
CA SER A 111 15.25 1.33 2.93
C SER A 111 13.98 2.16 3.16
N PHE A 112 12.77 1.62 2.97
CA PHE A 112 11.54 2.38 3.21
C PHE A 112 11.33 2.87 4.64
N PRO A 113 11.70 2.12 5.71
CA PRO A 113 11.65 2.63 7.07
C PRO A 113 12.47 3.92 7.26
N LEU A 114 13.63 4.03 6.60
CA LEU A 114 14.45 5.24 6.59
C LEU A 114 13.71 6.41 5.91
N PHE A 115 13.05 6.17 4.78
CA PHE A 115 12.21 7.18 4.14
C PHE A 115 11.07 7.64 5.05
N GLN A 116 10.36 6.70 5.68
CA GLN A 116 9.22 7.02 6.55
C GLN A 116 9.66 7.84 7.77
N LEU A 117 10.76 7.47 8.43
CA LEU A 117 11.33 8.21 9.54
C LEU A 117 11.56 9.69 9.17
N LEU A 118 12.27 9.92 8.07
CA LEU A 118 12.64 11.27 7.63
C LEU A 118 11.45 12.06 7.08
N ASN A 119 10.62 11.43 6.25
CA ASN A 119 9.43 12.07 5.69
C ASN A 119 8.44 12.48 6.79
N ASN A 120 8.21 11.63 7.79
CA ASN A 120 7.30 11.94 8.89
C ASN A 120 7.77 13.11 9.74
N PHE A 121 9.09 13.26 9.92
CA PHE A 121 9.65 14.45 10.55
C PHE A 121 9.48 15.70 9.67
N LEU A 122 9.96 15.64 8.42
CA LEU A 122 10.02 16.81 7.53
C LEU A 122 8.65 17.37 7.17
N ARG A 123 7.63 16.51 7.03
CA ARG A 123 6.28 16.94 6.68
C ARG A 123 5.55 17.68 7.80
N CYS A 124 6.01 17.54 9.04
CA CYS A 124 5.43 18.23 10.20
C CYS A 124 5.88 19.68 10.30
N ASP A 125 7.00 20.04 9.66
CA ASP A 125 7.56 21.39 9.67
C ASP A 125 7.23 22.13 8.36
N PRO A 126 6.51 23.27 8.39
CA PRO A 126 6.16 24.03 7.20
C PRO A 126 7.36 24.59 6.41
N HIS A 127 8.50 24.81 7.06
CA HIS A 127 9.71 25.37 6.44
C HIS A 127 10.62 24.28 5.85
N LEU A 128 10.56 23.05 6.36
CA LEU A 128 11.32 21.90 5.84
C LEU A 128 10.51 21.02 4.88
N CYS A 129 9.18 21.07 4.97
CA CYS A 129 8.30 20.34 4.06
C CYS A 129 8.52 20.82 2.62
N ASN A 130 8.82 19.90 1.71
CA ASN A 130 9.22 20.20 0.32
C ASN A 130 10.43 21.13 0.18
N GLY A 131 11.27 21.21 1.23
CA GLY A 131 12.58 21.82 1.21
C GLY A 131 13.59 21.06 0.35
N MET A 132 14.84 21.51 0.33
CA MET A 132 15.88 20.98 -0.57
C MET A 132 16.21 19.53 -0.24
N PHE A 133 16.47 19.23 1.04
CA PHE A 133 16.69 17.85 1.49
C PHE A 133 15.49 16.96 1.22
N HIS A 134 14.28 17.46 1.52
CA HIS A 134 13.05 16.66 1.39
C HIS A 134 12.78 16.29 -0.07
N LYS A 135 13.01 17.19 -1.02
CA LYS A 135 12.89 16.90 -2.45
C LYS A 135 13.94 15.89 -2.91
N HIS A 136 15.20 16.03 -2.47
CA HIS A 136 16.23 15.04 -2.77
C HIS A 136 15.85 13.64 -2.26
N LEU A 137 15.31 13.56 -1.04
CA LEU A 137 14.82 12.30 -0.47
C LEU A 137 13.69 11.70 -1.35
N GLN A 138 12.73 12.53 -1.76
CA GLN A 138 11.66 12.10 -2.67
C GLN A 138 12.24 11.55 -3.98
N ASP A 139 13.16 12.27 -4.64
CA ASP A 139 13.76 11.87 -5.91
C ASP A 139 14.43 10.49 -5.85
N LYS A 140 15.04 10.14 -4.72
CA LYS A 140 15.65 8.81 -4.51
C LYS A 140 14.60 7.70 -4.36
N PHE A 141 13.48 7.98 -3.71
CA PHE A 141 12.47 6.97 -3.38
C PHE A 141 11.34 6.84 -4.41
N ILE A 142 11.06 7.86 -5.22
CA ILE A 142 10.10 7.79 -6.34
C ILE A 142 10.31 6.54 -7.22
N PRO A 143 11.52 6.28 -7.77
CA PRO A 143 11.72 5.11 -8.63
C PRO A 143 11.53 3.79 -7.87
N LEU A 144 11.87 3.73 -6.57
CA LEU A 144 11.69 2.53 -5.75
C LEU A 144 10.20 2.23 -5.49
N VAL A 145 9.41 3.26 -5.17
CA VAL A 145 7.95 3.13 -4.98
C VAL A 145 7.28 2.66 -6.27
N VAL A 146 7.60 3.31 -7.40
CA VAL A 146 7.05 2.93 -8.71
C VAL A 146 7.41 1.49 -9.05
N ARG A 147 8.69 1.11 -8.88
CA ARG A 147 9.18 -0.24 -9.14
C ARG A 147 8.49 -1.30 -8.27
N TYR A 148 8.29 -1.01 -6.98
CA TYR A 148 7.57 -1.89 -6.07
C TYR A 148 6.13 -2.13 -6.53
N ILE A 149 5.42 -1.05 -6.88
CA ILE A 149 4.05 -1.13 -7.38
C ILE A 149 3.98 -1.93 -8.69
N ASP A 150 4.89 -1.70 -9.64
CA ASP A 150 4.95 -2.45 -10.91
C ASP A 150 5.12 -3.96 -10.70
N LEU A 151 5.99 -4.35 -9.76
CA LEU A 151 6.26 -5.75 -9.44
C LEU A 151 5.09 -6.38 -8.71
N MET A 152 4.43 -5.65 -7.81
CA MET A 152 3.23 -6.10 -7.13
C MET A 152 2.06 -6.26 -8.12
N GLU A 153 1.86 -5.30 -9.02
CA GLU A 153 0.88 -5.37 -10.11
C GLU A 153 1.08 -6.64 -10.94
N SER A 154 2.32 -6.91 -11.34
CA SER A 154 2.69 -8.10 -12.11
C SER A 154 2.45 -9.39 -11.33
N SER A 155 2.84 -9.43 -10.06
CA SER A 155 2.64 -10.58 -9.16
C SER A 155 1.15 -10.90 -8.96
N ILE A 156 0.33 -9.87 -8.76
CA ILE A 156 -1.11 -9.99 -8.60
C ILE A 156 -1.75 -10.46 -9.92
N ALA A 157 -1.38 -9.85 -11.05
CA ALA A 157 -1.88 -10.24 -12.36
C ALA A 157 -1.55 -11.70 -12.69
N GLN A 158 -0.33 -12.16 -12.38
CA GLN A 158 0.06 -13.56 -12.56
C GLN A 158 -0.72 -14.52 -11.66
N SER A 159 -0.97 -14.13 -10.41
CA SER A 159 -1.78 -14.91 -9.47
C SER A 159 -3.21 -15.06 -9.99
N ILE A 160 -3.77 -14.01 -10.60
CA ILE A 160 -5.10 -14.09 -11.22
C ILE A 160 -5.12 -15.00 -12.46
N HIS A 161 -4.11 -14.90 -13.33
CA HIS A 161 -4.07 -15.71 -14.56
C HIS A 161 -3.83 -17.19 -14.27
N ARG A 162 -2.78 -17.52 -13.51
CA ARG A 162 -2.37 -18.92 -13.27
C ARG A 162 -3.12 -19.56 -12.11
N GLY A 163 -3.38 -18.80 -11.05
CA GLY A 163 -4.01 -19.32 -9.83
C GLY A 163 -5.44 -19.76 -10.07
N PHE A 164 -6.28 -18.91 -10.70
CA PHE A 164 -7.68 -19.26 -10.96
C PHE A 164 -7.88 -20.36 -12.00
N GLU A 165 -6.95 -20.55 -12.93
CA GLU A 165 -6.97 -21.68 -13.88
C GLU A 165 -6.73 -23.02 -13.17
N GLN A 166 -5.87 -23.03 -12.15
CA GLN A 166 -5.50 -24.22 -11.37
C GLN A 166 -6.32 -24.38 -10.08
N GLU A 167 -7.28 -23.49 -9.86
CA GLU A 167 -8.02 -23.39 -8.60
C GLU A 167 -8.90 -24.62 -8.36
N THR A 168 -8.71 -25.25 -7.19
CA THR A 168 -9.50 -26.41 -6.76
C THR A 168 -10.81 -25.98 -6.11
N TRP A 169 -10.90 -24.71 -5.68
CA TRP A 169 -12.05 -24.10 -4.99
C TRP A 169 -12.35 -24.76 -3.65
N GLN A 170 -11.34 -25.39 -3.04
CA GLN A 170 -11.41 -25.83 -1.66
C GLN A 170 -11.29 -24.60 -0.76
N SER A 171 -12.11 -24.55 0.30
CA SER A 171 -11.97 -23.50 1.31
C SER A 171 -10.66 -23.70 2.06
N VAL A 172 -9.95 -22.60 2.36
CA VAL A 172 -8.73 -22.61 3.18
C VAL A 172 -8.94 -23.31 4.52
N LYS A 173 -10.15 -23.24 5.11
CA LYS A 173 -10.53 -23.97 6.33
C LYS A 173 -10.55 -25.49 6.17
N THR A 174 -10.86 -26.00 4.98
CA THR A 174 -10.91 -27.45 4.71
C THR A 174 -9.51 -28.04 4.54
N ILE A 175 -8.55 -27.23 4.07
CA ILE A 175 -7.13 -27.65 3.95
C ILE A 175 -6.46 -27.67 5.33
N ALA A 176 -6.69 -26.63 6.16
CA ALA A 176 -6.13 -26.54 7.51
C ALA A 176 -6.64 -27.67 8.44
N ASN A 177 -7.87 -28.14 8.25
CA ASN A 177 -8.49 -29.16 9.09
C ASN A 177 -8.15 -30.62 8.69
N ASN A 178 -7.48 -30.86 7.56
CA ASN A 178 -7.23 -32.22 7.03
C ASN A 178 -5.75 -32.62 6.95
N LEU A 179 -4.84 -31.99 7.70
CA LEU A 179 -3.41 -32.32 7.64
C LEU A 179 -2.99 -33.38 8.69
N PRO A 180 -2.71 -34.64 8.30
CA PRO A 180 -1.53 -35.34 8.79
C PRO A 180 -0.33 -34.96 7.91
N SER A 181 0.79 -34.66 8.54
CA SER A 181 2.03 -34.17 7.94
C SER A 181 2.46 -34.95 6.69
N VAL A 182 2.42 -34.32 5.51
CA VAL A 182 3.09 -34.83 4.29
C VAL A 182 3.75 -33.66 3.54
N PRO A 183 4.99 -33.81 3.01
CA PRO A 183 5.76 -32.68 2.46
C PRO A 183 5.28 -32.29 1.07
N LEU A 184 5.17 -30.98 0.82
CA LEU A 184 4.84 -30.38 -0.47
C LEU A 184 5.93 -30.65 -1.54
N PRO A 185 5.56 -30.89 -2.82
CA PRO A 185 6.53 -31.08 -3.90
C PRO A 185 7.16 -29.74 -4.31
N LYS A 186 8.50 -29.69 -4.29
CA LYS A 186 9.30 -28.55 -4.76
C LYS A 186 9.27 -28.45 -6.29
N VAL A 187 8.36 -27.63 -6.83
CA VAL A 187 8.50 -27.13 -8.21
C VAL A 187 9.42 -25.91 -8.17
N ARG A 188 10.65 -26.08 -8.68
CA ARG A 188 11.66 -25.00 -8.80
C ARG A 188 11.29 -24.09 -9.98
N LEU A 189 10.50 -23.04 -9.71
CA LEU A 189 10.48 -21.84 -10.54
C LEU A 189 11.76 -21.02 -10.26
N PRO A 190 12.23 -20.16 -11.19
CA PRO A 190 13.32 -19.22 -10.91
C PRO A 190 12.98 -18.46 -9.63
N GLN A 191 13.91 -18.42 -8.67
CA GLN A 191 13.67 -17.86 -7.34
C GLN A 191 13.31 -16.37 -7.45
N MET A 192 12.01 -16.08 -7.43
CA MET A 192 11.52 -14.78 -6.96
C MET A 192 11.91 -14.66 -5.49
N PRO A 193 12.28 -13.45 -5.01
CA PRO A 193 12.46 -13.20 -3.60
C PRO A 193 11.21 -13.66 -2.85
N ARG A 194 11.43 -14.44 -1.79
CA ARG A 194 10.35 -14.93 -0.94
C ARG A 194 9.73 -13.70 -0.26
N PHE A 195 8.54 -13.28 -0.69
CA PHE A 195 7.74 -12.31 0.04
C PHE A 195 7.26 -12.98 1.34
N SER A 196 8.09 -12.94 2.38
CA SER A 196 7.62 -13.10 3.75
C SER A 196 7.02 -11.77 4.19
N ALA A 197 5.87 -11.84 4.87
CA ALA A 197 5.23 -10.66 5.45
C ALA A 197 6.24 -9.92 6.38
N PRO A 198 6.30 -8.57 6.34
CA PRO A 198 7.11 -7.79 7.26
C PRO A 198 6.72 -8.05 8.72
N SER A 199 7.69 -8.08 9.63
CA SER A 199 7.52 -8.42 11.05
C SER A 199 6.64 -7.44 11.84
N TRP A 200 6.33 -6.26 11.29
CA TRP A 200 5.48 -5.24 11.91
C TRP A 200 3.99 -5.42 11.63
N MET A 201 3.60 -6.24 10.64
CA MET A 201 2.20 -6.61 10.43
C MET A 201 1.81 -7.69 11.46
N GLY A 202 1.10 -7.27 12.50
CA GLY A 202 0.43 -8.18 13.43
C GLY A 202 -0.58 -9.10 12.72
N PRO A 203 -0.96 -10.23 13.32
CA PRO A 203 -1.84 -11.19 12.67
C PRO A 203 -3.27 -10.63 12.58
N LEU A 204 -3.63 -10.12 11.40
CA LEU A 204 -5.02 -9.76 11.11
C LEU A 204 -5.87 -11.04 11.09
N CYS A 205 -6.87 -11.08 11.98
CA CYS A 205 -7.81 -12.18 12.13
C CYS A 205 -8.53 -12.50 10.81
N VAL A 206 -8.09 -13.55 10.10
CA VAL A 206 -8.63 -13.94 8.80
C VAL A 206 -9.86 -14.83 8.98
N SER A 207 -11.05 -14.29 8.69
CA SER A 207 -12.23 -15.11 8.41
C SER A 207 -12.05 -15.78 7.03
N THR A 208 -11.26 -16.85 6.98
CA THR A 208 -10.88 -17.62 5.78
C THR A 208 -12.09 -18.34 5.15
N ASN A 209 -12.87 -17.63 4.33
CA ASN A 209 -14.03 -18.21 3.65
C ASN A 209 -13.84 -18.31 2.12
N GLY A 210 -12.80 -17.69 1.55
CA GLY A 210 -12.43 -17.79 0.14
C GLY A 210 -11.57 -19.00 -0.21
N SER A 211 -11.07 -19.01 -1.45
CA SER A 211 -10.01 -19.92 -1.91
C SER A 211 -8.63 -19.32 -1.65
N GLU A 212 -7.59 -20.15 -1.63
CA GLU A 212 -6.21 -19.72 -1.42
C GLU A 212 -5.80 -18.60 -2.39
N THR A 213 -6.12 -18.73 -3.68
CA THR A 213 -5.82 -17.70 -4.69
C THR A 213 -6.54 -16.38 -4.42
N SER A 214 -7.81 -16.44 -4.00
CA SER A 214 -8.59 -15.23 -3.74
C SER A 214 -8.13 -14.49 -2.48
N GLU A 215 -7.77 -15.22 -1.43
CA GLU A 215 -7.29 -14.64 -0.17
C GLU A 215 -5.91 -13.99 -0.38
N ASP A 216 -5.00 -14.65 -1.11
CA ASP A 216 -3.70 -14.07 -1.48
C ASP A 216 -3.85 -12.80 -2.33
N LEU A 217 -4.77 -12.80 -3.31
CA LEU A 217 -5.11 -11.62 -4.09
C LEU A 217 -5.58 -10.45 -3.20
N PHE A 218 -6.55 -10.71 -2.33
CA PHE A 218 -7.11 -9.65 -1.47
C PHE A 218 -6.08 -9.12 -0.49
N TRP A 219 -5.29 -10.01 0.11
CA TRP A 219 -4.21 -9.62 1.01
C TRP A 219 -3.15 -8.77 0.31
N LYS A 220 -2.69 -9.15 -0.89
CA LYS A 220 -1.71 -8.35 -1.65
C LYS A 220 -2.22 -6.97 -2.01
N LEU A 221 -3.49 -6.85 -2.40
CA LEU A 221 -4.12 -5.57 -2.71
C LEU A 221 -4.22 -4.67 -1.47
N ASP A 222 -4.63 -5.24 -0.33
CA ASP A 222 -4.75 -4.53 0.94
C ASP A 222 -3.37 -4.07 1.46
N ALA A 223 -2.39 -4.98 1.48
CA ALA A 223 -1.01 -4.69 1.88
C ALA A 223 -0.39 -3.58 1.02
N LEU A 224 -0.66 -3.57 -0.28
CA LEU A 224 -0.14 -2.55 -1.19
C LEU A 224 -0.82 -1.19 -1.00
N GLN A 225 -2.11 -1.17 -0.68
CA GLN A 225 -2.83 0.07 -0.32
C GLN A 225 -2.29 0.65 0.98
N MET A 226 -2.11 -0.18 2.00
CA MET A 226 -1.53 0.24 3.28
C MET A 226 -0.10 0.76 3.10
N PHE A 227 0.71 0.06 2.31
CA PHE A 227 2.07 0.51 1.99
C PHE A 227 2.09 1.94 1.42
N VAL A 228 1.28 2.24 0.39
CA VAL A 228 1.25 3.60 -0.20
C VAL A 228 0.66 4.63 0.75
N LEU A 229 -0.34 4.25 1.56
CA LEU A 229 -0.90 5.14 2.58
C LEU A 229 0.15 5.53 3.64
N ASP A 230 0.89 4.55 4.14
CA ASP A 230 1.89 4.71 5.19
C ASP A 230 3.15 5.47 4.72
N LEU A 231 3.36 5.59 3.41
CA LEU A 231 4.42 6.45 2.86
C LEU A 231 4.16 7.93 3.13
N HIS A 232 2.89 8.34 3.26
CA HIS A 232 2.51 9.73 3.50
C HIS A 232 3.17 10.72 2.53
N TRP A 233 3.08 10.44 1.23
CA TRP A 233 3.83 11.20 0.24
C TRP A 233 3.52 12.72 0.30
N PRO A 234 4.54 13.59 0.42
CA PRO A 234 4.35 15.00 0.72
C PRO A 234 3.85 15.80 -0.50
N GLU A 235 4.28 15.43 -1.71
CA GLU A 235 3.81 16.07 -2.94
C GLU A 235 2.40 15.59 -3.31
N PRO A 236 1.39 16.49 -3.30
CA PRO A 236 -0.01 16.09 -3.49
C PRO A 236 -0.28 15.54 -4.90
N GLU A 237 0.46 15.98 -5.91
CA GLU A 237 0.32 15.54 -7.29
C GLU A 237 0.75 14.08 -7.46
N PHE A 238 1.93 13.73 -6.93
CA PHE A 238 2.42 12.36 -6.97
C PHE A 238 1.62 11.44 -6.05
N ALA A 239 1.25 11.90 -4.84
CA ALA A 239 0.38 11.15 -3.92
C ALA A 239 -0.93 10.76 -4.61
N LYS A 240 -1.58 11.73 -5.25
CA LYS A 240 -2.81 11.53 -6.01
C LYS A 240 -2.60 10.58 -7.20
N HIS A 241 -1.48 10.68 -7.90
CA HIS A 241 -1.15 9.77 -8.99
C HIS A 241 -1.00 8.32 -8.50
N LEU A 242 -0.28 8.09 -7.39
CA LEU A 242 -0.16 6.77 -6.77
C LEU A 242 -1.52 6.21 -6.35
N GLU A 243 -2.35 7.03 -5.69
CA GLU A 243 -3.70 6.65 -5.25
C GLU A 243 -4.58 6.24 -6.45
N GLN A 244 -4.62 7.07 -7.50
CA GLN A 244 -5.39 6.79 -8.71
C GLN A 244 -4.92 5.50 -9.39
N ARG A 245 -3.59 5.29 -9.46
CA ARG A 245 -3.00 4.08 -10.03
C ARG A 245 -3.41 2.85 -9.24
N LEU A 246 -3.32 2.89 -7.91
CA LEU A 246 -3.73 1.78 -7.03
C LEU A 246 -5.22 1.47 -7.15
N LYS A 247 -6.08 2.50 -7.21
CA LYS A 247 -7.53 2.32 -7.40
C LYS A 247 -7.83 1.62 -8.70
N LEU A 248 -7.25 2.09 -9.81
CA LEU A 248 -7.46 1.49 -11.14
C LEU A 248 -6.97 0.05 -11.18
N MET A 249 -5.76 -0.20 -10.66
CA MET A 249 -5.19 -1.54 -10.57
C MET A 249 -6.07 -2.47 -9.73
N ALA A 250 -6.43 -2.08 -8.50
CA ALA A 250 -7.27 -2.89 -7.62
C ALA A 250 -8.64 -3.19 -8.26
N SER A 251 -9.24 -2.19 -8.91
CA SER A 251 -10.49 -2.34 -9.68
C SER A 251 -10.36 -3.37 -10.80
N ASN A 252 -9.34 -3.26 -11.65
CA ASN A 252 -9.09 -4.19 -12.76
C ASN A 252 -8.84 -5.62 -12.27
N MET A 253 -8.04 -5.77 -11.20
CA MET A 253 -7.73 -7.08 -10.62
C MET A 253 -8.96 -7.72 -9.98
N MET A 254 -9.81 -6.92 -9.33
CA MET A 254 -11.07 -7.38 -8.76
C MET A 254 -12.06 -7.82 -9.84
N GLU A 255 -12.21 -7.04 -10.91
CA GLU A 255 -13.06 -7.39 -12.05
C GLU A 255 -12.59 -8.71 -12.69
N ALA A 256 -11.28 -8.88 -12.86
CA ALA A 256 -10.69 -10.10 -13.39
C ALA A 256 -10.94 -11.33 -12.50
N CYS A 257 -10.87 -11.16 -11.17
CA CYS A 257 -11.22 -12.19 -10.18
C CYS A 257 -12.70 -12.58 -10.27
N VAL A 258 -13.61 -11.60 -10.30
CA VAL A 258 -15.05 -11.83 -10.39
C VAL A 258 -15.42 -12.54 -11.70
N LYS A 259 -14.87 -12.08 -12.84
CA LYS A 259 -15.11 -12.69 -14.16
C LYS A 259 -14.70 -14.17 -14.19
N ARG A 260 -13.51 -14.50 -13.68
CA ARG A 260 -13.02 -15.89 -13.64
C ARG A 260 -13.82 -16.76 -12.67
N THR A 261 -14.14 -16.23 -11.50
CA THR A 261 -14.98 -16.93 -10.50
C THR A 261 -16.36 -17.24 -11.06
N LYS A 262 -16.99 -16.27 -11.74
CA LYS A 262 -18.29 -16.47 -12.40
C LYS A 262 -18.21 -17.53 -13.50
N ALA A 263 -17.20 -17.48 -14.37
CA ALA A 263 -17.02 -18.48 -15.41
C ALA A 263 -16.85 -19.91 -14.84
N ALA A 264 -16.07 -20.04 -13.75
CA ALA A 264 -15.89 -21.32 -13.06
C ALA A 264 -17.17 -21.80 -12.38
N PHE A 265 -17.94 -20.89 -11.77
CA PHE A 265 -19.25 -21.15 -11.18
C PHE A 265 -20.24 -21.67 -12.23
N ASP A 266 -20.39 -20.96 -13.35
CA ASP A 266 -21.30 -21.32 -14.43
C ASP A 266 -20.95 -22.70 -15.00
N SER A 267 -19.65 -22.99 -15.20
CA SER A 267 -19.18 -24.30 -15.66
C SER A 267 -19.49 -25.43 -14.66
N LYS A 268 -19.27 -25.21 -13.36
CA LYS A 268 -19.59 -26.21 -12.32
C LYS A 268 -21.10 -26.41 -12.18
N MET A 269 -21.89 -25.34 -12.28
CA MET A 269 -23.34 -25.41 -12.17
C MET A 269 -23.96 -26.17 -13.37
N GLN A 270 -23.45 -25.96 -14.59
CA GLN A 270 -23.86 -26.72 -15.78
C GLN A 270 -23.55 -28.22 -15.70
N LYS A 271 -22.49 -28.61 -14.96
CA LYS A 271 -22.17 -30.03 -14.72
C LYS A 271 -23.06 -30.60 -13.62
N ALA A 272 -23.28 -29.85 -12.55
CA ALA A 272 -24.14 -30.25 -11.43
C ALA A 272 -25.60 -30.44 -11.84
N SER A 273 -26.13 -29.61 -12.76
CA SER A 273 -27.50 -29.74 -13.26
C SER A 273 -27.77 -31.02 -14.06
N LYS A 274 -26.71 -31.70 -14.52
CA LYS A 274 -26.79 -33.01 -15.21
C LYS A 274 -26.63 -34.19 -14.24
N SER A 275 -26.28 -33.93 -12.97
CA SER A 275 -26.16 -34.94 -11.93
C SER A 275 -27.50 -35.16 -11.24
N THR A 276 -27.75 -36.39 -10.79
CA THR A 276 -28.91 -36.74 -9.96
C THR A 276 -28.70 -36.45 -8.48
N ASP A 277 -27.50 -36.00 -8.09
CA ASP A 277 -27.19 -35.57 -6.73
C ASP A 277 -27.75 -34.16 -6.49
N PHE A 278 -28.89 -34.07 -5.83
CA PHE A 278 -29.54 -32.80 -5.42
C PHE A 278 -28.79 -32.04 -4.32
N ARG A 279 -27.45 -32.15 -4.26
CA ARG A 279 -26.59 -31.49 -3.27
C ARG A 279 -25.72 -30.43 -3.93
N VAL A 280 -25.68 -29.24 -3.34
CA VAL A 280 -24.78 -28.16 -3.77
C VAL A 280 -23.33 -28.54 -3.41
N PRO A 281 -22.39 -28.59 -4.37
CA PRO A 281 -20.99 -28.90 -4.07
C PRO A 281 -20.34 -27.79 -3.23
N LEU A 282 -19.53 -28.15 -2.24
CA LEU A 282 -18.86 -27.19 -1.34
C LEU A 282 -18.04 -26.13 -2.09
N SER A 283 -17.47 -26.50 -3.25
CA SER A 283 -16.73 -25.55 -4.08
C SER A 283 -17.57 -24.41 -4.65
N VAL A 284 -18.88 -24.63 -4.84
CA VAL A 284 -19.82 -23.59 -5.29
C VAL A 284 -20.04 -22.58 -4.16
N CYS A 285 -20.10 -23.04 -2.91
CA CYS A 285 -20.15 -22.17 -1.74
C CYS A 285 -18.86 -21.34 -1.61
N THR A 286 -17.69 -21.93 -1.83
CA THR A 286 -16.41 -21.19 -1.85
C THR A 286 -16.41 -20.11 -2.92
N MET A 287 -16.83 -20.42 -4.16
CA MET A 287 -16.96 -19.42 -5.23
C MET A 287 -17.88 -18.26 -4.84
N PHE A 288 -19.01 -18.56 -4.18
CA PHE A 288 -19.94 -17.53 -3.71
C PHE A 288 -19.32 -16.63 -2.63
N ASN A 289 -18.58 -17.22 -1.69
CA ASN A 289 -17.84 -16.45 -0.69
C ASN A 289 -16.81 -15.51 -1.32
N VAL A 290 -16.08 -15.98 -2.35
CA VAL A 290 -15.14 -15.15 -3.11
C VAL A 290 -15.85 -13.96 -3.76
N LEU A 291 -17.02 -14.17 -4.36
CA LEU A 291 -17.81 -13.10 -4.97
C LEU A 291 -18.34 -12.08 -3.94
N ILE A 292 -18.78 -12.54 -2.77
CA ILE A 292 -19.21 -11.66 -1.68
C ILE A 292 -18.04 -10.83 -1.16
N GLU A 293 -16.89 -11.45 -0.92
CA GLU A 293 -15.72 -10.74 -0.41
C GLU A 293 -15.20 -9.76 -1.47
N ALA A 294 -15.17 -10.14 -2.74
CA ALA A 294 -14.86 -9.23 -3.84
C ALA A 294 -15.77 -7.99 -3.84
N LYS A 295 -17.08 -8.18 -3.65
CA LYS A 295 -18.04 -7.06 -3.53
C LYS A 295 -17.73 -6.16 -2.33
N LYS A 296 -17.41 -6.75 -1.17
CA LYS A 296 -17.03 -5.99 0.02
C LYS A 296 -15.75 -5.17 -0.22
N GLN A 297 -14.75 -5.75 -0.86
CA GLN A 297 -13.50 -5.06 -1.18
C GLN A 297 -13.72 -3.94 -2.22
N CYS A 298 -14.57 -4.15 -3.24
CA CYS A 298 -14.99 -3.07 -4.15
C CYS A 298 -15.64 -1.89 -3.41
N SER A 299 -16.50 -2.16 -2.42
CA SER A 299 -17.16 -1.08 -1.68
C SER A 299 -16.16 -0.21 -0.90
N LYS A 300 -15.08 -0.79 -0.37
CA LYS A 300 -14.00 -0.04 0.28
C LYS A 300 -13.25 0.86 -0.70
N LEU A 301 -13.00 0.38 -1.92
CA LEU A 301 -12.35 1.14 -2.98
C LEU A 301 -13.17 2.36 -3.43
N CYS A 302 -14.52 2.25 -3.42
CA CYS A 302 -15.43 3.32 -3.84
C CYS A 302 -15.62 4.44 -2.81
N VAL A 303 -15.50 4.17 -1.51
CA VAL A 303 -15.66 5.21 -0.46
C VAL A 303 -14.58 6.31 -0.57
N LEU A 304 -13.41 5.95 -1.11
CA LEU A 304 -12.30 6.87 -1.36
C LEU A 304 -12.52 7.81 -2.57
N ASP A 305 -13.63 7.69 -3.33
CA ASP A 305 -13.83 8.39 -4.62
C ASP A 305 -14.75 9.62 -4.54
N SER A 306 -15.12 10.09 -3.35
CA SER A 306 -16.07 11.21 -3.18
C SER A 306 -15.52 12.60 -3.58
N GLY A 307 -14.43 12.67 -4.38
CA GLY A 307 -13.65 13.88 -4.57
C GLY A 307 -13.44 14.40 -6.00
N LEU A 308 -13.45 13.60 -7.08
CA LEU A 308 -13.00 14.08 -8.40
C LEU A 308 -13.71 13.43 -9.60
N GLU A 309 -13.98 14.26 -10.62
CA GLU A 309 -14.77 13.98 -11.82
C GLU A 309 -14.31 12.76 -12.66
N VAL A 310 -15.33 12.03 -13.13
CA VAL A 310 -15.27 10.68 -13.70
C VAL A 310 -14.94 10.68 -15.20
N ARG A 311 -14.00 9.82 -15.62
CA ARG A 311 -13.93 9.30 -17.00
C ARG A 311 -14.94 8.15 -17.18
N PRO A 312 -15.93 8.25 -18.10
CA PRO A 312 -17.14 7.43 -18.08
C PRO A 312 -17.01 5.99 -18.62
N HIS A 313 -15.80 5.47 -18.86
CA HIS A 313 -15.64 4.16 -19.51
C HIS A 313 -15.21 3.01 -18.57
N SER A 314 -14.59 3.30 -17.42
CA SER A 314 -14.12 2.26 -16.48
C SER A 314 -15.08 2.06 -15.29
N THR A 315 -15.84 3.08 -14.91
CA THR A 315 -16.86 3.04 -13.84
C THR A 315 -18.15 2.36 -14.27
N ALA A 316 -18.42 2.28 -15.58
CA ALA A 316 -19.64 1.70 -16.11
C ALA A 316 -19.77 0.19 -15.89
N ILE A 317 -18.67 -0.55 -15.72
CA ILE A 317 -18.69 -2.01 -15.50
C ILE A 317 -18.78 -2.36 -14.00
N LEU A 318 -18.19 -1.55 -13.11
CA LEU A 318 -18.24 -1.81 -11.65
C LEU A 318 -19.58 -1.44 -11.01
N CYS A 319 -20.28 -0.42 -11.52
CA CYS A 319 -21.59 0.01 -11.00
C CYS A 319 -22.80 -0.66 -11.66
N SER A 320 -22.64 -1.48 -12.72
CA SER A 320 -23.76 -2.13 -13.43
C SER A 320 -24.11 -3.55 -12.96
N LEU A 321 -23.53 -4.00 -11.84
CA LEU A 321 -23.97 -5.21 -11.15
C LEU A 321 -25.33 -5.12 -10.40
N PRO A 322 -26.20 -4.11 -10.64
CA PRO A 322 -27.64 -4.27 -10.34
C PRO A 322 -28.62 -4.29 -11.53
N THR A 323 -28.24 -4.19 -12.81
CA THR A 323 -29.19 -3.65 -13.81
C THR A 323 -29.40 -4.38 -15.15
N GLN A 324 -29.00 -5.65 -15.34
CA GLN A 324 -29.09 -6.28 -16.67
C GLN A 324 -29.59 -7.75 -16.80
N THR A 325 -30.68 -8.14 -16.14
CA THR A 325 -31.64 -9.21 -16.52
C THR A 325 -33.05 -8.78 -16.18
N ASP A 326 -33.62 -8.05 -17.10
CA ASP A 326 -35.04 -8.14 -17.29
C ASP A 326 -35.21 -8.36 -18.78
N HIS A 327 -36.14 -9.23 -19.15
CA HIS A 327 -36.40 -9.69 -20.51
C HIS A 327 -35.54 -10.87 -20.98
N THR A 328 -35.81 -12.06 -20.43
CA THR A 328 -36.08 -13.24 -21.28
C THR A 328 -36.77 -14.39 -20.52
N PHE A 329 -38.00 -14.71 -20.98
CA PHE A 329 -38.74 -15.99 -20.96
C PHE A 329 -39.69 -16.40 -19.80
N PRO A 330 -40.80 -17.13 -20.15
CA PRO A 330 -42.08 -17.16 -19.44
C PRO A 330 -42.28 -18.36 -18.49
N SER A 331 -43.30 -18.17 -17.66
CA SER A 331 -44.03 -19.09 -16.78
C SER A 331 -43.86 -20.59 -17.02
N ILE A 332 -43.40 -21.30 -15.98
CA ILE A 332 -43.72 -22.72 -15.76
C ILE A 332 -44.34 -22.88 -14.38
N HIS A 333 -45.66 -23.02 -14.37
CA HIS A 333 -46.47 -23.47 -13.23
C HIS A 333 -46.25 -24.98 -13.05
N ALA A 334 -45.67 -25.42 -11.92
CA ALA A 334 -45.97 -26.71 -11.29
C ALA A 334 -45.25 -26.82 -9.92
N LYS A 335 -45.99 -27.16 -8.85
CA LYS A 335 -45.49 -27.44 -7.50
C LYS A 335 -44.93 -28.88 -7.40
N PRO A 336 -43.75 -29.08 -6.77
CA PRO A 336 -43.41 -30.31 -6.03
C PRO A 336 -42.90 -30.04 -4.58
N PRO A 337 -42.61 -31.07 -3.74
CA PRO A 337 -42.81 -31.05 -2.28
C PRO A 337 -41.68 -30.46 -1.41
N GLN A 338 -42.01 -30.24 -0.14
CA GLN A 338 -41.79 -28.99 0.59
C GLN A 338 -40.62 -28.94 1.59
N THR A 339 -39.50 -29.65 1.37
CA THR A 339 -38.39 -29.63 2.37
C THR A 339 -36.95 -29.52 1.84
N LEU A 340 -36.74 -29.39 0.54
CA LEU A 340 -35.44 -28.98 -0.05
C LEU A 340 -35.55 -27.74 -0.95
N LEU A 341 -36.78 -27.28 -1.20
CA LEU A 341 -37.06 -26.07 -1.96
C LEU A 341 -36.74 -24.80 -1.16
N THR A 342 -36.81 -24.73 0.16
CA THR A 342 -36.58 -23.45 0.88
C THR A 342 -35.16 -22.90 0.75
N SER A 343 -34.11 -23.73 0.76
CA SER A 343 -32.72 -23.23 0.62
C SER A 343 -32.34 -22.93 -0.84
N ILE A 344 -32.88 -23.67 -1.80
CA ILE A 344 -32.60 -23.47 -3.23
C ILE A 344 -33.51 -22.38 -3.82
N VAL A 345 -34.78 -22.28 -3.41
CA VAL A 345 -35.72 -21.20 -3.78
C VAL A 345 -35.27 -19.86 -3.20
N VAL A 346 -34.67 -19.80 -2.01
CA VAL A 346 -34.14 -18.52 -1.51
C VAL A 346 -32.94 -18.05 -2.34
N VAL A 347 -32.03 -18.94 -2.73
CA VAL A 347 -30.87 -18.59 -3.57
C VAL A 347 -31.28 -18.28 -5.02
N TYR A 348 -32.21 -19.06 -5.59
CA TYR A 348 -32.61 -18.95 -7.01
C TYR A 348 -33.77 -17.97 -7.26
N MET A 349 -34.70 -17.78 -6.32
CA MET A 349 -35.91 -16.94 -6.49
C MET A 349 -35.85 -15.58 -5.81
N TYR A 350 -34.98 -15.36 -4.81
CA TYR A 350 -34.87 -14.05 -4.14
C TYR A 350 -33.61 -13.26 -4.52
N ILE A 351 -32.48 -13.91 -4.83
CA ILE A 351 -31.21 -13.21 -5.07
C ILE A 351 -30.92 -13.00 -6.56
N LEU A 352 -31.23 -13.96 -7.44
CA LEU A 352 -31.02 -13.83 -8.88
C LEU A 352 -31.88 -12.73 -9.55
N PRO A 353 -33.19 -12.56 -9.24
CA PRO A 353 -34.04 -11.58 -9.93
C PRO A 353 -33.78 -10.12 -9.55
N HIS A 354 -33.16 -9.87 -8.39
CA HIS A 354 -32.83 -8.51 -7.92
C HIS A 354 -31.50 -7.96 -8.45
N MET A 355 -30.67 -8.80 -9.08
CA MET A 355 -29.36 -8.42 -9.63
C MET A 355 -29.42 -7.76 -11.01
N TYR A 356 -30.63 -7.45 -11.49
CA TYR A 356 -30.83 -7.47 -12.92
C TYR A 356 -31.98 -6.59 -13.46
N ARG A 357 -32.59 -5.67 -12.70
CA ARG A 357 -33.56 -4.69 -13.26
C ARG A 357 -33.07 -3.26 -13.11
N LEU A 358 -32.90 -2.53 -14.23
CA LEU A 358 -33.24 -1.09 -14.35
C LEU A 358 -33.65 -0.80 -15.81
N PRO A 359 -34.33 0.33 -16.09
CA PRO A 359 -35.58 0.35 -16.82
C PRO A 359 -35.42 0.95 -18.21
N GLN A 360 -36.31 0.61 -19.14
CA GLN A 360 -36.74 1.58 -20.15
C GLN A 360 -38.24 1.50 -20.41
N LEU A 361 -38.91 2.57 -19.94
CA LEU A 361 -39.97 3.34 -20.59
C LEU A 361 -41.18 2.60 -21.18
N ALA A 362 -42.30 2.72 -20.47
CA ALA A 362 -43.41 3.54 -20.96
C ALA A 362 -43.54 4.77 -20.08
#